data_AF-A0A8X8YX72-F1
#
_entry.id   AF-A0A8X8YX72-F1
#
_cell.length_a   1.000
_cell.length_b   1.000
_cell.length_c   1.000
_cell.angle_alpha   90.00
_cell.angle_beta   90.00
_cell.angle_gamma   90.00
#
_symmetry.space_group_name_H-M   'P 1'
#
loop_
_entity.id
_entity.type
_entity.pdbx_description
1 polymer ?
#
loop_
_entity_poly.entity_id
_entity_poly.type
_entity_poly.pdbx_seq_one_letter_code
_entity_poly.pdbx_strand_id
1 'polypeptide(L)'
;MAAELPDDFKCPISLEIMSDPPHLQFHPPLPPQAPQTPNPQSLIHLLTSRSSHLEQKLNSLDQLTRLCKRDSSIRHRLAESGAVSAVLNCIGSGEPGLQEKSLHFVLNLSLDDDCKVGLVAEGIVGKIVYALHCGVGDSRAVAATVLTSLAVLEVNKVTIGSYPDAISGLVSLLQIGNSRERKEAATALFTLCSFSDNRIRAIQSGAVPILIQNADSGLERAVEVLGLLAKCKLARDEMLRFCGILDVLIGIVSNGSSRGVQYALLTLSSLCCYNEKMGLEALREGLFETCVALLEDDNEKVRRNANMLIQILQGKRKNV
;
A
#
# COMPACT_ATOMS: atom_id res chain seq x y z
N MET A 1 15.03 86.62 -26.89
CA MET A 1 15.00 87.22 -25.55
C MET A 1 14.40 86.21 -24.60
N ALA A 2 15.24 85.42 -23.95
CA ALA A 2 14.83 84.46 -22.93
C ALA A 2 15.13 85.09 -21.56
N ALA A 3 14.12 85.15 -20.70
CA ALA A 3 14.19 85.72 -19.37
C ALA A 3 14.75 84.70 -18.36
N GLU A 4 15.57 85.20 -17.46
CA GLU A 4 16.35 84.50 -16.44
C GLU A 4 15.50 83.90 -15.31
N LEU A 5 15.98 82.79 -14.73
CA LEU A 5 15.52 82.19 -13.47
C LEU A 5 16.57 82.43 -12.36
N PRO A 6 16.18 82.46 -11.06
CA PRO A 6 16.93 83.09 -9.97
C PRO A 6 18.15 82.31 -9.41
N ASP A 7 19.01 83.06 -8.73
CA ASP A 7 20.38 82.76 -8.24
C ASP A 7 20.54 81.78 -7.05
N ASP A 8 19.53 80.99 -6.67
CA ASP A 8 19.63 80.11 -5.49
C ASP A 8 20.32 78.74 -5.75
N PHE A 9 21.02 78.59 -6.88
CA PHE A 9 21.77 77.38 -7.25
C PHE A 9 23.27 77.62 -7.41
N LYS A 10 23.86 78.50 -6.62
CA LYS A 10 25.33 78.56 -6.47
C LYS A 10 25.74 78.64 -5.01
N CYS A 11 26.22 77.52 -4.48
CA CYS A 11 27.22 77.57 -3.44
C CYS A 11 28.38 76.61 -3.80
N PRO A 12 29.62 77.02 -3.54
CA PRO A 12 30.81 76.63 -4.29
C PRO A 12 31.46 75.39 -3.70
N ILE A 13 31.99 74.53 -4.56
CA ILE A 13 32.97 73.53 -4.14
C ILE A 13 34.27 74.30 -3.83
N SER A 14 34.45 74.65 -2.56
CA SER A 14 35.79 74.89 -2.04
C SER A 14 36.38 73.54 -1.68
N LEU A 15 37.42 73.18 -2.43
CA LEU A 15 38.37 72.15 -2.08
C LEU A 15 38.92 72.43 -0.68
N GLU A 16 38.54 71.64 0.30
CA GLU A 16 39.41 71.18 1.39
C GLU A 16 38.65 70.17 2.24
N ILE A 17 39.36 69.11 2.66
CA ILE A 17 38.92 68.00 3.52
C ILE A 17 38.21 66.84 2.80
N MET A 18 38.93 66.19 1.88
CA MET A 18 38.84 64.73 1.69
C MET A 18 40.13 64.12 2.23
N SER A 19 40.11 63.66 3.47
CA SER A 19 41.25 62.92 4.05
C SER A 19 40.85 61.66 4.81
N ASP A 20 39.65 61.12 4.58
CA ASP A 20 39.33 59.74 4.94
C ASP A 20 38.41 59.11 3.90
N PRO A 21 38.78 57.98 3.27
CA PRO A 21 37.85 57.26 2.42
C PRO A 21 36.73 56.66 3.29
N PRO A 22 35.46 56.70 2.86
CA PRO A 22 34.39 56.04 3.59
C PRO A 22 34.67 54.54 3.61
N HIS A 23 34.77 53.98 4.81
CA HIS A 23 34.76 52.52 5.00
C HIS A 23 33.40 51.97 4.57
N LEU A 24 33.28 51.61 3.29
CA LEU A 24 32.20 50.78 2.79
C LEU A 24 32.35 49.40 3.44
N GLN A 25 31.65 49.18 4.55
CA GLN A 25 31.42 47.83 5.05
C GLN A 25 30.64 47.07 3.98
N PHE A 26 31.35 46.26 3.19
CA PHE A 26 30.74 45.25 2.36
C PHE A 26 30.07 44.22 3.29
N HIS A 27 28.79 44.39 3.54
CA HIS A 27 27.98 43.29 4.01
C HIS A 27 27.93 42.25 2.89
N PRO A 28 28.40 41.01 3.11
CA PRO A 28 28.16 39.95 2.13
C PRO A 28 26.65 39.84 1.90
N PRO A 29 26.19 39.57 0.67
CA PRO A 29 24.78 39.36 0.41
C PRO A 29 24.29 38.29 1.40
N LEU A 30 23.20 38.60 2.12
CA LEU A 30 22.53 37.64 3.00
C LEU A 30 22.43 36.32 2.23
N PRO A 31 22.85 35.19 2.81
CA PRO A 31 22.68 33.90 2.16
C PRO A 31 21.21 33.77 1.75
N PRO A 32 20.89 33.21 0.57
CA PRO A 32 19.51 33.03 0.16
C PRO A 32 18.76 32.38 1.31
N GLN A 33 17.71 33.05 1.80
CA GLN A 33 16.90 32.53 2.90
C GLN A 33 16.53 31.10 2.52
N ALA A 34 16.93 30.14 3.36
CA ALA A 34 16.55 28.75 3.16
C ALA A 34 15.03 28.73 2.95
N PRO A 35 14.51 28.01 1.95
CA PRO A 35 13.07 28.00 1.67
C PRO A 35 12.34 27.72 2.97
N GLN A 36 11.55 28.70 3.45
CA GLN A 36 10.87 28.58 4.72
C GLN A 36 9.99 27.34 4.66
N THR A 37 10.29 26.35 5.51
CA THR A 37 9.47 25.15 5.59
C THR A 37 8.08 25.58 6.03
N PRO A 38 7.04 25.29 5.25
CA PRO A 38 5.69 25.77 5.57
C PRO A 38 5.27 25.19 6.92
N ASN A 39 4.67 26.05 7.75
CA ASN A 39 4.25 25.69 9.10
C ASN A 39 3.14 24.62 9.04
N PRO A 40 3.34 23.40 9.60
CA PRO A 40 2.35 22.33 9.56
C PRO A 40 0.97 22.73 10.08
N GLN A 41 0.91 23.49 11.17
CA GLN A 41 -0.35 23.93 11.78
C GLN A 41 -1.17 24.82 10.83
N SER A 42 -0.50 25.74 10.11
CA SER A 42 -1.17 26.57 9.11
C SER A 42 -1.74 25.73 7.97
N LEU A 43 -1.02 24.69 7.53
CA LEU A 43 -1.49 23.78 6.48
C LEU A 43 -2.69 22.95 6.94
N ILE A 44 -2.66 22.44 8.17
CA ILE A 44 -3.77 21.67 8.78
C ILE A 44 -5.01 22.55 8.91
N HIS A 45 -4.85 23.82 9.28
CA HIS A 45 -5.95 24.78 9.32
C HIS A 45 -6.58 25.00 7.94
N LEU A 46 -5.79 25.07 6.86
CA LEU A 46 -6.31 25.18 5.49
C LEU A 46 -7.12 23.94 5.08
N LEU A 47 -6.77 22.73 5.54
CA LEU A 47 -7.55 21.53 5.26
C LEU A 47 -8.93 21.54 5.93
N THR A 48 -8.96 21.98 7.19
CA THR A 48 -10.17 21.95 8.03
C THR A 48 -11.08 23.15 7.83
N SER A 49 -10.54 24.30 7.39
CA SER A 49 -11.32 25.49 7.15
C SER A 49 -12.38 25.30 6.05
N ARG A 50 -13.58 25.81 6.30
CA ARG A 50 -14.69 25.83 5.34
C ARG A 50 -14.51 26.91 4.27
N SER A 51 -13.77 27.98 4.57
CA SER A 51 -13.51 29.06 3.61
C SER A 51 -12.39 28.74 2.62
N SER A 52 -11.60 27.70 2.89
CA SER A 52 -10.51 27.29 2.00
C SER A 52 -11.03 26.59 0.76
N HIS A 53 -10.65 27.09 -0.40
CA HIS A 53 -11.01 26.51 -1.69
C HIS A 53 -10.24 25.21 -1.96
N LEU A 54 -10.77 24.37 -2.86
CA LEU A 54 -10.22 23.05 -3.18
C LEU A 54 -8.71 23.11 -3.49
N GLU A 55 -8.28 24.05 -4.33
CA GLU A 55 -6.86 24.20 -4.70
C GLU A 55 -5.95 24.47 -3.49
N GLN A 56 -6.41 25.29 -2.53
CA GLN A 56 -5.65 25.54 -1.31
C GLN A 56 -5.51 24.28 -0.44
N LYS A 57 -6.57 23.46 -0.38
CA LYS A 57 -6.54 22.17 0.34
C LYS A 57 -5.61 21.17 -0.33
N LEU A 58 -5.66 21.08 -1.66
CA LEU A 58 -4.77 20.22 -2.44
C LEU A 58 -3.29 20.62 -2.27
N ASN A 59 -2.99 21.92 -2.36
CA ASN A 59 -1.63 22.43 -2.13
C ASN A 59 -1.16 22.16 -0.69
N SER A 60 -2.06 22.33 0.29
CA SER A 60 -1.75 22.02 1.70
C SER A 60 -1.41 20.55 1.90
N LEU A 61 -2.17 19.61 1.30
CA LEU A 61 -1.85 18.18 1.32
C LEU A 61 -0.52 17.87 0.64
N ASP A 62 -0.22 18.51 -0.49
CA ASP A 62 1.06 18.31 -1.19
C ASP A 62 2.24 18.76 -0.33
N GLN A 63 2.11 19.90 0.36
CA GLN A 63 3.14 20.40 1.27
C GLN A 63 3.31 19.49 2.50
N LEU A 64 2.21 19.08 3.14
CA LEU A 64 2.24 18.13 4.26
C LEU A 64 2.87 16.80 3.85
N THR A 65 2.54 16.29 2.66
CA THR A 65 3.11 15.06 2.11
C THR A 65 4.61 15.20 1.85
N ARG A 66 5.08 16.35 1.32
CA ARG A 66 6.51 16.61 1.16
C ARG A 66 7.24 16.65 2.50
N LEU A 67 6.65 17.27 3.53
CA LEU A 67 7.21 17.29 4.88
C LEU A 67 7.31 15.88 5.46
N CYS A 68 6.24 15.09 5.34
CA CYS A 68 6.15 13.72 5.81
C CYS A 68 7.25 12.79 5.24
N LYS A 69 7.74 13.07 4.03
CA LYS A 69 8.75 12.25 3.34
C LYS A 69 10.19 12.51 3.82
N ARG A 70 10.44 13.57 4.61
CA ARG A 70 11.81 13.98 4.96
C ARG A 70 12.46 13.05 6.00
N ASP A 71 11.77 12.76 7.10
CA ASP A 71 12.27 11.91 8.18
C ASP A 71 11.14 11.40 9.09
N SER A 72 11.44 10.39 9.93
CA SER A 72 10.49 9.78 10.88
C SER A 72 10.01 10.73 11.97
N SER A 73 10.86 11.63 12.46
CA SER A 73 10.48 12.59 13.51
C SER A 73 9.38 13.55 13.04
N ILE A 74 9.43 13.97 11.77
CA ILE A 74 8.36 14.78 11.17
C ILE A 74 7.07 13.99 11.03
N ARG A 75 7.13 12.72 10.63
CA ARG A 75 5.93 11.86 10.56
C ARG A 75 5.24 11.75 11.90
N HIS A 76 6.01 11.49 12.96
CA HIS A 76 5.49 11.39 14.32
C HIS A 76 4.82 12.70 14.76
N ARG A 77 5.50 13.85 14.60
CA ARG A 77 4.90 15.16 14.92
C ARG A 77 3.64 15.46 14.11
N LEU A 78 3.60 15.07 12.84
CA LEU A 78 2.42 15.27 12.00
C LEU A 78 1.26 14.40 12.48
N ALA A 79 1.52 13.15 12.85
CA ALA A 79 0.51 12.25 13.41
C ALA A 79 -0.12 12.85 14.68
N GLU A 80 0.67 13.50 15.54
CA GLU A 80 0.22 14.11 16.80
C GLU A 80 -0.36 15.53 16.64
N SER A 81 -0.18 16.18 15.49
CA SER A 81 -0.59 17.58 15.26
C SER A 81 -2.06 17.78 14.88
N GLY A 82 -2.86 16.73 14.88
CA GLY A 82 -4.25 16.75 14.37
C GLY A 82 -4.35 16.65 12.85
N ALA A 83 -3.23 16.48 12.13
CA ALA A 83 -3.24 16.29 10.68
C ALA A 83 -4.02 15.04 10.27
N VAL A 84 -3.96 13.96 11.04
CA VAL A 84 -4.71 12.72 10.79
C VAL A 84 -6.21 13.02 10.75
N SER A 85 -6.75 13.65 11.82
CA SER A 85 -8.16 14.02 11.90
C SER A 85 -8.62 14.92 10.75
N ALA A 86 -7.80 15.92 10.37
CA ALA A 86 -8.09 16.78 9.23
C ALA A 86 -8.24 15.99 7.93
N VAL A 87 -7.35 15.02 7.71
CA VAL A 87 -7.29 14.22 6.49
C VAL A 87 -8.39 13.15 6.43
N LEU A 88 -8.87 12.63 7.56
CA LEU A 88 -10.03 11.72 7.59
C LEU A 88 -11.28 12.34 6.97
N ASN A 89 -11.49 13.64 7.18
CA ASN A 89 -12.59 14.38 6.55
C ASN A 89 -12.37 14.53 5.05
N CYS A 90 -11.14 14.77 4.63
CA CYS A 90 -10.76 14.88 3.23
C CYS A 90 -11.00 13.58 2.44
N ILE A 91 -10.65 12.41 3.00
CA ILE A 91 -10.91 11.10 2.38
C ILE A 91 -12.41 10.86 2.15
N GLY A 92 -13.25 11.30 3.10
CA GLY A 92 -14.71 11.12 3.04
C GLY A 92 -15.46 12.21 2.29
N SER A 93 -14.78 13.22 1.74
CA SER A 93 -15.44 14.43 1.18
C SER A 93 -16.13 14.23 -0.17
N GLY A 94 -15.85 13.11 -0.85
CA GLY A 94 -16.34 12.85 -2.21
C GLY A 94 -15.53 13.54 -3.32
N GLU A 95 -14.61 14.45 -2.98
CA GLU A 95 -13.72 15.12 -3.92
C GLU A 95 -12.55 14.20 -4.32
N PRO A 96 -12.49 13.70 -5.58
CA PRO A 96 -11.52 12.69 -5.99
C PRO A 96 -10.05 13.05 -5.73
N GLY A 97 -9.65 14.25 -6.17
CA GLY A 97 -8.26 14.70 -6.00
C GLY A 97 -7.88 14.91 -4.54
N LEU A 98 -8.85 15.27 -3.70
CA LEU A 98 -8.63 15.45 -2.27
C LEU A 98 -8.52 14.09 -1.56
N GLN A 99 -9.38 13.13 -1.93
CA GLN A 99 -9.31 11.76 -1.44
C GLN A 99 -7.98 11.09 -1.80
N GLU A 100 -7.56 11.15 -3.06
CA GLU A 100 -6.33 10.52 -3.53
C GLU A 100 -5.09 11.07 -2.80
N LYS A 101 -4.92 12.40 -2.76
CA LYS A 101 -3.80 13.04 -2.04
C LYS A 101 -3.81 12.74 -0.55
N SER A 102 -5.00 12.64 0.04
CA SER A 102 -5.18 12.28 1.45
C SER A 102 -4.74 10.85 1.74
N LEU A 103 -5.12 9.90 0.89
CA LEU A 103 -4.67 8.51 0.98
C LEU A 103 -3.15 8.40 0.85
N HIS A 104 -2.55 9.15 -0.07
CA HIS A 104 -1.09 9.20 -0.20
C HIS A 104 -0.42 9.80 1.04
N PHE A 105 -0.96 10.88 1.61
CA PHE A 105 -0.43 11.44 2.85
C PHE A 105 -0.44 10.41 3.99
N VAL A 106 -1.57 9.72 4.16
CA VAL A 106 -1.73 8.64 5.14
C VAL A 106 -0.75 7.50 4.88
N LEU A 107 -0.56 7.09 3.63
CA LEU A 107 0.40 6.05 3.27
C LEU A 107 1.84 6.44 3.66
N ASN A 108 2.20 7.73 3.54
CA ASN A 108 3.52 8.19 3.97
C ASN A 108 3.65 8.20 5.50
N LEU A 109 2.58 8.54 6.24
CA LEU A 109 2.58 8.42 7.70
C LEU A 109 2.71 6.96 8.15
N SER A 110 2.04 6.03 7.46
CA SER A 110 2.09 4.60 7.78
C SER A 110 3.41 3.93 7.41
N LEU A 111 4.38 4.63 6.81
CA LEU A 111 5.75 4.10 6.68
C LEU A 111 6.46 4.01 8.04
N ASP A 112 5.98 4.73 9.04
CA ASP A 112 6.46 4.63 10.42
C ASP A 112 5.67 3.58 11.21
N ASP A 113 6.34 2.60 11.84
CA ASP A 113 5.65 1.57 12.62
C ASP A 113 4.93 2.17 13.83
N ASP A 114 5.53 3.19 14.46
CA ASP A 114 4.98 3.84 15.66
C ASP A 114 3.69 4.61 15.36
N CYS A 115 3.50 5.06 14.11
CA CYS A 115 2.29 5.79 13.70
C CYS A 115 1.11 4.86 13.37
N LYS A 116 1.36 3.60 12.99
CA LYS A 116 0.32 2.70 12.43
C LYS A 116 -0.82 2.41 13.42
N VAL A 117 -0.50 2.20 14.70
CA VAL A 117 -1.53 1.94 15.73
C VAL A 117 -2.36 3.19 15.98
N GLY A 118 -1.72 4.35 16.09
CA GLY A 118 -2.40 5.65 16.25
C GLY A 118 -3.36 5.95 15.09
N LEU A 119 -2.94 5.70 13.85
CA LEU A 119 -3.80 5.88 12.67
C LEU A 119 -5.08 5.01 12.74
N VAL A 120 -4.96 3.76 13.16
CA VAL A 120 -6.10 2.86 13.33
C VAL A 120 -7.00 3.33 14.49
N ALA A 121 -6.41 3.74 15.61
CA ALA A 121 -7.15 4.27 16.77
C ALA A 121 -7.94 5.55 16.45
N GLU A 122 -7.40 6.41 15.57
CA GLU A 122 -8.08 7.61 15.05
C GLU A 122 -9.25 7.30 14.10
N GLY A 123 -9.54 6.01 13.83
CA GLY A 123 -10.70 5.60 13.04
C GLY A 123 -10.49 5.63 11.53
N ILE A 124 -9.24 5.57 11.07
CA ILE A 124 -8.93 5.65 9.63
C ILE A 124 -9.53 4.51 8.81
N VAL A 125 -9.66 3.32 9.39
CA VAL A 125 -10.07 2.11 8.69
C VAL A 125 -11.39 2.32 7.94
N GLY A 126 -12.38 2.95 8.57
CA GLY A 126 -13.66 3.24 7.93
C GLY A 126 -13.56 4.16 6.71
N LYS A 127 -12.67 5.16 6.75
CA LYS A 127 -12.42 6.06 5.62
C LYS A 127 -11.69 5.36 4.48
N ILE A 128 -10.77 4.45 4.80
CA ILE A 128 -10.07 3.64 3.79
C ILE A 128 -11.03 2.64 3.14
N VAL A 129 -11.90 1.98 3.92
CA VAL A 129 -12.94 1.08 3.39
C VAL A 129 -13.92 1.83 2.51
N TYR A 130 -14.33 3.05 2.89
CA TYR A 130 -15.14 3.90 2.02
C TYR A 130 -14.43 4.20 0.69
N ALA A 131 -13.15 4.60 0.73
CA ALA A 131 -12.37 4.87 -0.47
C ALA A 131 -12.13 3.62 -1.33
N LEU A 132 -12.10 2.43 -0.73
CA LEU A 132 -12.00 1.16 -1.43
C LEU A 132 -13.21 0.94 -2.35
N HIS A 133 -14.42 1.29 -1.88
CA HIS A 133 -15.67 1.10 -2.62
C HIS A 133 -15.98 2.23 -3.60
N CYS A 134 -15.84 3.47 -3.13
CA CYS A 134 -16.30 4.66 -3.86
C CYS A 134 -15.17 5.45 -4.53
N GLY A 135 -13.91 5.04 -4.34
CA GLY A 135 -12.77 5.72 -4.92
C GLY A 135 -12.77 5.66 -6.45
N VAL A 136 -12.27 6.74 -7.06
CA VAL A 136 -12.07 6.84 -8.51
C VAL A 136 -10.58 7.00 -8.81
N GLY A 137 -10.18 6.73 -10.06
CA GLY A 137 -8.79 6.78 -10.47
C GLY A 137 -7.93 5.82 -9.64
N ASP A 138 -6.83 6.34 -9.09
CA ASP A 138 -5.88 5.54 -8.31
C ASP A 138 -6.32 5.29 -6.85
N SER A 139 -7.36 5.97 -6.37
CA SER A 139 -7.73 5.97 -4.95
C SER A 139 -8.00 4.56 -4.39
N ARG A 140 -8.64 3.67 -5.15
CA ARG A 140 -8.95 2.30 -4.70
C ARG A 140 -7.68 1.47 -4.50
N ALA A 141 -6.73 1.58 -5.43
CA ALA A 141 -5.45 0.89 -5.33
C ALA A 141 -4.65 1.42 -4.14
N VAL A 142 -4.57 2.75 -3.96
CA VAL A 142 -3.86 3.37 -2.83
C VAL A 142 -4.52 3.01 -1.50
N ALA A 143 -5.85 2.94 -1.43
CA ALA A 143 -6.58 2.48 -0.25
C ALA A 143 -6.18 1.05 0.15
N ALA A 144 -6.10 0.11 -0.81
CA ALA A 144 -5.61 -1.24 -0.55
C ALA A 144 -4.13 -1.26 -0.10
N THR A 145 -3.27 -0.40 -0.66
CA THR A 145 -1.88 -0.24 -0.21
C THR A 145 -1.79 0.31 1.23
N VAL A 146 -2.65 1.26 1.61
CA VAL A 146 -2.74 1.77 2.99
C VAL A 146 -3.15 0.65 3.95
N LEU A 147 -4.18 -0.14 3.62
CA LEU A 147 -4.57 -1.30 4.44
C LEU A 147 -3.40 -2.29 4.61
N THR A 148 -2.67 -2.56 3.53
CA THR A 148 -1.46 -3.42 3.57
C THR A 148 -0.42 -2.87 4.54
N SER A 149 -0.10 -1.57 4.43
CA SER A 149 0.90 -0.91 5.26
C SER A 149 0.53 -0.92 6.75
N LEU A 150 -0.73 -0.61 7.07
CA LEU A 150 -1.23 -0.64 8.46
C LEU A 150 -1.26 -2.06 9.02
N ALA A 151 -1.62 -3.04 8.20
CA ALA A 151 -1.74 -4.44 8.57
C ALA A 151 -0.38 -5.16 8.73
N VAL A 152 0.76 -4.48 8.61
CA VAL A 152 2.06 -5.10 8.97
C VAL A 152 2.09 -5.46 10.47
N LEU A 153 1.43 -4.66 11.31
CA LEU A 153 1.32 -4.93 12.75
C LEU A 153 0.16 -5.89 13.04
N GLU A 154 0.42 -6.93 13.84
CA GLU A 154 -0.59 -7.94 14.21
C GLU A 154 -1.86 -7.32 14.81
N VAL A 155 -1.72 -6.35 15.73
CA VAL A 155 -2.86 -5.68 16.38
C VAL A 155 -3.78 -4.99 15.36
N ASN A 156 -3.19 -4.46 14.29
CA ASN A 156 -3.93 -3.82 13.21
C ASN A 156 -4.56 -4.85 12.27
N LYS A 157 -3.92 -6.00 12.02
CA LYS A 157 -4.54 -7.10 11.22
C LYS A 157 -5.86 -7.56 11.80
N VAL A 158 -5.92 -7.70 13.14
CA VAL A 158 -7.15 -8.09 13.85
C VAL A 158 -8.22 -7.03 13.65
N THR A 159 -7.89 -5.78 13.94
CA THR A 159 -8.83 -4.64 13.85
C THR A 159 -9.35 -4.45 12.43
N ILE A 160 -8.45 -4.34 11.45
CA ILE A 160 -8.79 -4.14 10.03
C ILE A 160 -9.58 -5.33 9.49
N GLY A 161 -9.12 -6.55 9.76
CA GLY A 161 -9.77 -7.74 9.24
C GLY A 161 -11.17 -7.99 9.82
N SER A 162 -11.44 -7.52 11.04
CA SER A 162 -12.77 -7.55 11.66
C SER A 162 -13.68 -6.38 11.26
N TYR A 163 -13.12 -5.36 10.58
CA TYR A 163 -13.87 -4.17 10.22
C TYR A 163 -14.89 -4.48 9.11
N PRO A 164 -16.15 -4.01 9.21
CA PRO A 164 -17.17 -4.24 8.20
C PRO A 164 -16.69 -3.84 6.80
N ASP A 165 -16.94 -4.71 5.84
CA ASP A 165 -16.60 -4.52 4.43
C ASP A 165 -15.12 -4.35 4.06
N ALA A 166 -14.19 -4.47 5.01
CA ALA A 166 -12.76 -4.38 4.71
C ALA A 166 -12.29 -5.56 3.83
N ILE A 167 -12.59 -6.80 4.25
CA ILE A 167 -12.19 -8.00 3.51
C ILE A 167 -13.05 -8.18 2.25
N SER A 168 -14.38 -8.05 2.34
CA SER A 168 -15.25 -8.19 1.17
C SER A 168 -15.01 -7.10 0.12
N GLY A 169 -14.67 -5.87 0.53
CA GLY A 169 -14.26 -4.81 -0.39
C GLY A 169 -12.99 -5.16 -1.17
N LEU A 170 -11.99 -5.76 -0.51
CA LEU A 170 -10.78 -6.24 -1.18
C LEU A 170 -11.08 -7.39 -2.16
N VAL A 171 -11.98 -8.30 -1.78
CA VAL A 171 -12.45 -9.37 -2.67
C VAL A 171 -13.19 -8.82 -3.90
N SER A 172 -14.03 -7.80 -3.71
CA SER A 172 -14.69 -7.10 -4.81
C SER A 172 -13.67 -6.46 -5.76
N LEU A 173 -12.61 -5.81 -5.23
CA LEU A 173 -11.54 -5.26 -6.06
C LEU A 173 -10.82 -6.33 -6.89
N LEU A 174 -10.60 -7.53 -6.34
CA LEU A 174 -10.03 -8.64 -7.10
C LEU A 174 -10.92 -9.07 -8.28
N GLN A 175 -12.23 -8.94 -8.13
CA GLN A 175 -13.19 -9.35 -9.16
C GLN A 175 -13.34 -8.31 -10.26
N ILE A 176 -13.60 -7.05 -9.91
CA ILE A 176 -13.98 -5.99 -10.86
C ILE A 176 -12.91 -4.91 -11.06
N GLY A 177 -11.83 -4.93 -10.28
CA GLY A 177 -10.77 -3.93 -10.38
C GLY A 177 -9.92 -4.08 -11.65
N ASN A 178 -9.17 -3.03 -11.97
CA ASN A 178 -8.13 -3.06 -12.99
C ASN A 178 -6.88 -3.84 -12.49
N SER A 179 -5.89 -4.04 -13.37
CA SER A 179 -4.68 -4.81 -13.05
C SER A 179 -3.96 -4.33 -11.77
N ARG A 180 -3.82 -3.00 -11.59
CA ARG A 180 -3.17 -2.44 -10.40
C ARG A 180 -4.00 -2.68 -9.15
N GLU A 181 -5.31 -2.44 -9.21
CA GLU A 181 -6.21 -2.62 -8.06
C GLU A 181 -6.27 -4.08 -7.61
N ARG A 182 -6.34 -5.02 -8.55
CA ARG A 182 -6.29 -6.46 -8.25
C ARG A 182 -4.99 -6.84 -7.55
N LYS A 183 -3.86 -6.31 -8.02
CA LYS A 183 -2.53 -6.55 -7.41
C LYS A 183 -2.45 -6.02 -5.98
N GLU A 184 -2.89 -4.78 -5.75
CA GLU A 184 -2.87 -4.18 -4.41
C GLU A 184 -3.85 -4.89 -3.47
N ALA A 185 -5.04 -5.27 -3.97
CA ALA A 185 -6.03 -6.00 -3.20
C ALA A 185 -5.54 -7.41 -2.80
N ALA A 186 -4.90 -8.14 -3.72
CA ALA A 186 -4.28 -9.43 -3.42
C ALA A 186 -3.19 -9.29 -2.35
N THR A 187 -2.43 -8.20 -2.39
CA THR A 187 -1.33 -7.94 -1.43
C THR A 187 -1.87 -7.61 -0.04
N ALA A 188 -2.94 -6.82 0.02
CA ALA A 188 -3.65 -6.52 1.26
C ALA A 188 -4.26 -7.80 1.86
N LEU A 189 -4.94 -8.63 1.06
CA LEU A 189 -5.50 -9.90 1.50
C LEU A 189 -4.42 -10.87 1.98
N PHE A 190 -3.28 -10.97 1.30
CA PHE A 190 -2.16 -11.80 1.76
C PHE A 190 -1.68 -11.38 3.14
N THR A 191 -1.52 -10.07 3.36
CA THR A 191 -1.08 -9.51 4.64
C THR A 191 -2.10 -9.77 5.74
N LEU A 192 -3.38 -9.51 5.48
CA LEU A 192 -4.45 -9.72 6.46
C LEU A 192 -4.66 -11.20 6.78
N CYS A 193 -4.65 -12.08 5.78
CA CYS A 193 -4.85 -13.53 5.93
C CYS A 193 -3.66 -14.28 6.52
N SER A 194 -2.53 -13.60 6.79
CA SER A 194 -1.49 -14.15 7.65
C SER A 194 -1.99 -14.33 9.09
N PHE A 195 -3.01 -13.57 9.50
CA PHE A 195 -3.78 -13.80 10.72
C PHE A 195 -4.90 -14.82 10.48
N SER A 196 -5.02 -15.81 11.35
CA SER A 196 -5.83 -17.01 11.10
C SER A 196 -7.30 -16.73 10.87
N ASP A 197 -7.89 -15.82 11.65
CA ASP A 197 -9.33 -15.55 11.63
C ASP A 197 -9.73 -14.79 10.37
N ASN A 198 -8.83 -13.97 9.84
CA ASN A 198 -9.06 -13.24 8.59
C ASN A 198 -9.17 -14.19 7.40
N ARG A 199 -8.53 -15.37 7.45
CA ARG A 199 -8.73 -16.40 6.43
C ARG A 199 -10.19 -16.85 6.36
N ILE A 200 -10.81 -17.09 7.52
CA ILE A 200 -12.22 -17.50 7.59
C ILE A 200 -13.13 -16.40 7.03
N ARG A 201 -12.87 -15.13 7.40
CA ARG A 201 -13.60 -13.97 6.87
C ARG A 201 -13.46 -13.83 5.34
N ALA A 202 -12.26 -14.05 4.81
CA ALA A 202 -12.01 -14.02 3.36
C ALA A 202 -12.76 -15.13 2.63
N ILE A 203 -12.73 -16.36 3.17
CA ILE A 203 -13.49 -17.50 2.61
C ILE A 203 -14.99 -17.20 2.62
N GLN A 204 -15.53 -16.71 3.73
CA GLN A 204 -16.94 -16.32 3.85
C GLN A 204 -17.34 -15.17 2.92
N SER A 205 -16.38 -14.33 2.52
CA SER A 205 -16.58 -13.27 1.53
C SER A 205 -16.48 -13.75 0.07
N GLY A 206 -16.36 -15.06 -0.16
CA GLY A 206 -16.27 -15.63 -1.51
C GLY A 206 -14.90 -15.47 -2.19
N ALA A 207 -13.83 -15.28 -1.42
CA ALA A 207 -12.51 -15.01 -1.98
C ALA A 207 -11.94 -16.15 -2.84
N VAL A 208 -12.23 -17.41 -2.51
CA VAL A 208 -11.59 -18.59 -3.13
C VAL A 208 -11.78 -18.64 -4.65
N PRO A 209 -13.00 -18.67 -5.21
CA PRO A 209 -13.18 -18.73 -6.66
C PRO A 209 -12.57 -17.52 -7.39
N ILE A 210 -12.66 -16.31 -6.80
CA ILE A 210 -12.11 -15.08 -7.38
C ILE A 210 -10.58 -15.14 -7.40
N LEU A 211 -9.95 -15.66 -6.35
CA LEU A 211 -8.50 -15.84 -6.29
C LEU A 211 -8.01 -16.88 -7.29
N ILE A 212 -8.75 -17.97 -7.51
CA ILE A 212 -8.40 -18.98 -8.52
C ILE A 212 -8.42 -18.38 -9.93
N GLN A 213 -9.47 -17.62 -10.27
CA GLN A 213 -9.55 -16.91 -11.56
C GLN A 213 -8.41 -15.90 -11.73
N ASN A 214 -8.07 -15.16 -10.68
CA ASN A 214 -6.95 -14.23 -10.72
C ASN A 214 -5.60 -14.95 -10.89
N ALA A 215 -5.40 -16.08 -10.20
CA ALA A 215 -4.21 -16.92 -10.34
C ALA A 215 -4.06 -17.45 -11.77
N ASP A 216 -5.15 -17.93 -12.37
CA ASP A 216 -5.19 -18.39 -13.76
C ASP A 216 -4.84 -17.27 -14.76
N SER A 217 -5.26 -16.03 -14.47
CA SER A 217 -4.88 -14.85 -15.25
C SER A 217 -3.43 -14.36 -15.01
N GLY A 218 -2.63 -15.10 -14.24
CA GLY A 218 -1.22 -14.80 -13.98
C GLY A 218 -0.94 -13.90 -12.77
N LEU A 219 -1.94 -13.61 -11.92
CA LEU A 219 -1.73 -12.82 -10.70
C LEU A 219 -1.08 -13.68 -9.61
N GLU A 220 0.26 -13.71 -9.56
CA GLU A 220 1.05 -14.50 -8.61
C GLU A 220 0.60 -14.35 -7.15
N ARG A 221 0.32 -13.11 -6.72
CA ARG A 221 -0.09 -12.82 -5.35
C ARG A 221 -1.37 -13.56 -4.96
N ALA A 222 -2.28 -13.83 -5.91
CA ALA A 222 -3.49 -14.60 -5.64
C ALA A 222 -3.17 -16.05 -5.25
N VAL A 223 -2.16 -16.67 -5.88
CA VAL A 223 -1.65 -18.01 -5.53
C VAL A 223 -1.12 -18.03 -4.10
N GLU A 224 -0.41 -16.98 -3.69
CA GLU A 224 0.08 -16.88 -2.32
C GLU A 224 -1.06 -16.82 -1.30
N VAL A 225 -2.14 -16.09 -1.60
CA VAL A 225 -3.34 -16.05 -0.75
C VAL A 225 -4.00 -17.43 -0.72
N LEU A 226 -4.16 -18.11 -1.86
CA LEU A 226 -4.71 -19.47 -1.92
C LEU A 226 -3.92 -20.43 -1.02
N GLY A 227 -2.59 -20.37 -1.02
CA GLY A 227 -1.76 -21.19 -0.13
C GLY A 227 -1.95 -20.88 1.36
N LEU A 228 -2.25 -19.63 1.74
CA LEU A 228 -2.64 -19.30 3.12
C LEU A 228 -4.02 -19.86 3.47
N LEU A 229 -4.98 -19.74 2.55
CA LEU A 229 -6.36 -20.20 2.74
C LEU A 229 -6.46 -21.73 2.77
N ALA A 230 -5.64 -22.46 2.00
CA ALA A 230 -5.64 -23.92 1.94
C ALA A 230 -5.38 -24.60 3.30
N LYS A 231 -4.80 -23.88 4.26
CA LYS A 231 -4.69 -24.32 5.66
C LYS A 231 -6.04 -24.52 6.34
N CYS A 232 -7.11 -23.88 5.86
CA CYS A 232 -8.48 -24.01 6.34
C CYS A 232 -9.25 -25.05 5.52
N LYS A 233 -9.90 -26.00 6.21
CA LYS A 233 -10.74 -27.03 5.54
C LYS A 233 -11.80 -26.41 4.63
N LEU A 234 -12.49 -25.36 5.09
CA LEU A 234 -13.54 -24.69 4.32
C LEU A 234 -13.02 -24.19 2.95
N ALA A 235 -11.83 -23.61 2.91
CA ALA A 235 -11.22 -23.18 1.65
C ALA A 235 -10.88 -24.35 0.75
N ARG A 236 -10.31 -25.44 1.30
CA ARG A 236 -10.00 -26.64 0.51
C ARG A 236 -11.25 -27.24 -0.10
N ASP A 237 -12.33 -27.34 0.66
CA ASP A 237 -13.59 -27.89 0.18
C ASP A 237 -14.18 -27.02 -0.96
N GLU A 238 -13.96 -25.71 -0.93
CA GLU A 238 -14.37 -24.77 -1.99
C GLU A 238 -13.44 -24.83 -3.22
N MET A 239 -12.12 -24.91 -3.02
CA MET A 239 -11.13 -25.12 -4.08
C MET A 239 -11.42 -26.41 -4.85
N LEU A 240 -11.69 -27.52 -4.15
CA LEU A 240 -12.00 -28.82 -4.76
C LEU A 240 -13.32 -28.83 -5.57
N ARG A 241 -14.19 -27.85 -5.34
CA ARG A 241 -15.42 -27.66 -6.12
C ARG A 241 -15.21 -26.79 -7.36
N PHE A 242 -14.08 -26.09 -7.46
CA PHE A 242 -13.76 -25.24 -8.60
C PHE A 242 -13.18 -26.10 -9.74
N CYS A 243 -13.91 -26.20 -10.84
CA CYS A 243 -13.44 -26.93 -12.03
C CYS A 243 -12.15 -26.31 -12.57
N GLY A 244 -11.12 -27.13 -12.81
CA GLY A 244 -9.83 -26.68 -13.35
C GLY A 244 -8.83 -26.15 -12.33
N ILE A 245 -9.10 -26.22 -11.02
CA ILE A 245 -8.11 -25.82 -10.00
C ILE A 245 -6.79 -26.59 -10.12
N LEU A 246 -6.86 -27.88 -10.49
CA LEU A 246 -5.66 -28.70 -10.67
C LEU A 246 -4.82 -28.15 -11.83
N ASP A 247 -5.45 -27.90 -12.97
CA ASP A 247 -4.79 -27.37 -14.17
C ASP A 247 -4.11 -26.02 -13.90
N VAL A 248 -4.81 -25.11 -13.22
CA VAL A 248 -4.27 -23.81 -12.81
C VAL A 248 -3.02 -23.99 -11.96
N LEU A 249 -3.08 -24.82 -10.92
CA LEU A 249 -1.95 -25.02 -10.01
C LEU A 249 -0.78 -25.75 -10.69
N ILE A 250 -1.02 -26.76 -11.53
CA ILE A 250 0.02 -27.46 -12.30
C ILE A 250 0.67 -26.50 -13.30
N GLY A 251 -0.13 -25.67 -13.97
CA GLY A 251 0.37 -24.63 -14.88
C GLY A 251 1.32 -23.67 -14.19
N ILE A 252 0.99 -23.24 -12.96
CA ILE A 252 1.85 -22.37 -12.15
C ILE A 252 3.11 -23.12 -11.66
N VAL A 253 3.01 -24.39 -11.27
CA VAL A 253 4.19 -25.19 -10.88
C VAL A 253 5.17 -25.31 -12.05
N SER A 254 4.67 -25.41 -13.27
CA SER A 254 5.49 -25.60 -14.47
C SER A 254 6.11 -24.30 -14.99
N ASN A 255 5.40 -23.17 -14.88
CA ASN A 255 5.77 -21.93 -15.59
C ASN A 255 5.85 -20.68 -14.68
N GLY A 256 5.59 -20.83 -13.39
CA GLY A 256 5.53 -19.71 -12.45
C GLY A 256 6.90 -19.22 -11.99
N SER A 257 6.92 -18.07 -11.31
CA SER A 257 8.11 -17.64 -10.56
C SER A 257 8.39 -18.58 -9.38
N SER A 258 9.59 -18.53 -8.80
CA SER A 258 9.92 -19.34 -7.62
C SER A 258 8.93 -19.14 -6.46
N ARG A 259 8.36 -17.93 -6.30
CA ARG A 259 7.32 -17.69 -5.27
C ARG A 259 5.99 -18.32 -5.66
N GLY A 260 5.56 -18.14 -6.92
CA GLY A 260 4.34 -18.75 -7.44
C GLY A 260 4.37 -20.26 -7.31
N VAL A 261 5.46 -20.90 -7.77
CA VAL A 261 5.72 -22.33 -7.66
C VAL A 261 5.69 -22.78 -6.19
N GLN A 262 6.40 -22.07 -5.30
CA GLN A 262 6.43 -22.39 -3.87
C GLN A 262 5.01 -22.48 -3.27
N TYR A 263 4.13 -21.51 -3.55
CA TYR A 263 2.78 -21.49 -3.00
C TYR A 263 1.80 -22.40 -3.74
N ALA A 264 1.99 -22.62 -5.04
CA ALA A 264 1.22 -23.63 -5.79
C ALA A 264 1.49 -25.03 -5.23
N LEU A 265 2.76 -25.39 -4.98
CA LEU A 265 3.14 -26.65 -4.33
C LEU A 265 2.55 -26.80 -2.94
N LEU A 266 2.51 -25.74 -2.12
CA LEU A 266 1.85 -25.77 -0.80
C LEU A 266 0.35 -26.04 -0.92
N THR A 267 -0.30 -25.36 -1.87
CA THR A 267 -1.73 -25.52 -2.11
C THR A 267 -2.04 -26.95 -2.58
N LEU A 268 -1.31 -27.44 -3.59
CA LEU A 268 -1.42 -28.81 -4.08
C LEU A 268 -1.15 -29.86 -3.00
N SER A 269 -0.10 -29.67 -2.19
CA SER A 269 0.20 -30.55 -1.05
C SER A 269 -0.98 -30.63 -0.09
N SER A 270 -1.57 -29.48 0.23
CA SER A 270 -2.74 -29.43 1.11
C SER A 270 -3.94 -30.15 0.49
N LEU A 271 -4.28 -29.86 -0.78
CA LEU A 271 -5.41 -30.49 -1.46
C LEU A 271 -5.25 -32.00 -1.60
N CYS A 272 -4.10 -32.47 -2.09
CA CYS A 272 -3.81 -33.89 -2.29
C CYS A 272 -3.72 -34.66 -0.96
N CYS A 273 -3.25 -34.03 0.12
CA CYS A 273 -3.20 -34.65 1.43
C CYS A 273 -4.60 -34.99 1.99
N TYR A 274 -5.59 -34.15 1.70
CA TYR A 274 -6.97 -34.30 2.19
C TYR A 274 -7.95 -34.82 1.14
N ASN A 275 -7.51 -35.04 -0.10
CA ASN A 275 -8.33 -35.59 -1.18
C ASN A 275 -7.50 -36.54 -2.07
N GLU A 276 -7.67 -37.84 -1.87
CA GLU A 276 -6.93 -38.87 -2.60
C GLU A 276 -7.24 -38.88 -4.09
N LYS A 277 -8.48 -38.57 -4.49
CA LYS A 277 -8.87 -38.46 -5.90
C LYS A 277 -8.08 -37.36 -6.60
N MET A 278 -7.92 -36.20 -5.96
CA MET A 278 -7.08 -35.09 -6.44
C MET A 278 -5.62 -35.52 -6.60
N GLY A 279 -5.08 -36.29 -5.64
CA GLY A 279 -3.72 -36.83 -5.73
C GLY A 279 -3.53 -37.79 -6.91
N LEU A 280 -4.49 -38.70 -7.15
CA LEU A 280 -4.46 -39.62 -8.29
C LEU A 280 -4.59 -38.89 -9.63
N GLU A 281 -5.41 -37.84 -9.69
CA GLU A 281 -5.56 -37.00 -10.88
C GLU A 281 -4.27 -36.22 -11.16
N ALA A 282 -3.67 -35.63 -10.13
CA ALA A 282 -2.37 -34.96 -10.24
C ALA A 282 -1.25 -35.90 -10.73
N LEU A 283 -1.25 -37.17 -10.32
CA LEU A 283 -0.32 -38.18 -10.86
C LEU A 283 -0.54 -38.43 -12.36
N ARG A 284 -1.80 -38.51 -12.81
CA ARG A 284 -2.12 -38.71 -14.23
C ARG A 284 -1.69 -37.52 -15.11
N GLU A 285 -1.74 -36.31 -14.56
CA GLU A 285 -1.27 -35.08 -15.19
C GLU A 285 0.26 -34.90 -15.13
N GLY A 286 1.03 -35.92 -14.68
CA GLY A 286 2.50 -35.88 -14.68
C GLY A 286 3.11 -34.96 -13.61
N LEU A 287 2.35 -34.60 -12.56
CA LEU A 287 2.86 -33.71 -11.51
C LEU A 287 4.03 -34.33 -10.73
N PHE A 288 4.11 -35.67 -10.67
CA PHE A 288 5.18 -36.36 -9.96
C PHE A 288 6.55 -36.06 -10.57
N GLU A 289 6.66 -36.22 -11.89
CA GLU A 289 7.89 -35.98 -12.66
C GLU A 289 8.30 -34.51 -12.57
N THR A 290 7.33 -33.58 -12.67
CA THR A 290 7.57 -32.15 -12.46
C THR A 290 8.12 -31.87 -11.06
N CYS A 291 7.57 -32.49 -10.02
CA CYS A 291 8.08 -32.31 -8.66
C CYS A 291 9.49 -32.91 -8.47
N VAL A 292 9.80 -34.03 -9.12
CA VAL A 292 11.15 -34.63 -9.08
C VAL A 292 12.17 -33.68 -9.70
N ALA A 293 11.85 -33.05 -10.83
CA ALA A 293 12.72 -32.06 -11.45
C ALA A 293 12.98 -30.85 -10.52
N LEU A 294 11.97 -30.43 -9.75
CA LEU A 294 12.08 -29.34 -8.78
C LEU A 294 12.91 -29.67 -7.52
N LEU A 295 13.39 -30.91 -7.36
CA LEU A 295 14.33 -31.25 -6.28
C LEU A 295 15.73 -30.65 -6.48
N GLU A 296 16.06 -30.27 -7.72
CA GLU A 296 17.33 -29.62 -8.07
C GLU A 296 17.19 -28.08 -8.22
N ASP A 297 16.02 -27.52 -7.91
CA ASP A 297 15.76 -26.06 -7.98
C ASP A 297 16.65 -25.29 -6.99
N ASP A 298 17.18 -24.12 -7.34
CA ASP A 298 18.05 -23.33 -6.45
C ASP A 298 17.35 -22.84 -5.17
N ASN A 299 16.02 -22.71 -5.19
CA ASN A 299 15.22 -22.23 -4.06
C ASN A 299 14.89 -23.37 -3.08
N GLU A 300 15.46 -23.31 -1.87
CA GLU A 300 15.26 -24.31 -0.81
C GLU A 300 13.78 -24.56 -0.47
N LYS A 301 12.94 -23.51 -0.51
CA LYS A 301 11.51 -23.65 -0.19
C LYS A 301 10.76 -24.40 -1.30
N VAL A 302 11.14 -24.19 -2.56
CA VAL A 302 10.59 -24.94 -3.70
C VAL A 302 10.97 -26.42 -3.56
N ARG A 303 12.26 -26.74 -3.40
CA ARG A 303 12.73 -28.12 -3.18
C ARG A 303 12.00 -28.81 -2.03
N ARG A 304 11.88 -28.13 -0.89
CA ARG A 304 11.21 -28.65 0.31
C ARG A 304 9.74 -28.96 0.05
N ASN A 305 9.03 -28.06 -0.62
CA ASN A 305 7.61 -28.23 -0.90
C ASN A 305 7.37 -29.29 -1.99
N ALA A 306 8.24 -29.38 -2.99
CA ALA A 306 8.20 -30.43 -4.00
C ALA A 306 8.39 -31.82 -3.36
N ASN A 307 9.39 -31.98 -2.48
CA ASN A 307 9.60 -33.22 -1.74
C ASN A 307 8.41 -33.58 -0.83
N MET A 308 7.77 -32.59 -0.21
CA MET A 308 6.54 -32.82 0.57
C MET A 308 5.43 -33.38 -0.33
N LEU A 309 5.19 -32.76 -1.49
CA LEU A 309 4.17 -33.21 -2.42
C LEU A 309 4.46 -34.61 -2.98
N ILE A 310 5.71 -34.91 -3.33
CA ILE A 310 6.14 -36.27 -3.74
C ILE A 310 5.76 -37.30 -2.68
N GLN A 311 6.04 -37.03 -1.40
CA GLN A 311 5.71 -37.96 -0.33
C GLN A 311 4.20 -38.19 -0.19
N ILE A 312 3.41 -37.12 -0.33
CA ILE A 312 1.94 -37.20 -0.31
C ILE A 312 1.42 -38.03 -1.47
N LEU A 313 1.93 -37.80 -2.68
CA LEU A 313 1.54 -38.54 -3.89
C LEU A 313 1.94 -40.03 -3.82
N GLN A 314 2.99 -40.37 -3.07
CA GLN A 314 3.38 -41.75 -2.76
C GLN A 314 2.57 -42.40 -1.62
N GLY A 315 1.54 -41.73 -1.10
CA GLY A 315 0.70 -42.24 0.00
C GLY A 315 1.28 -42.06 1.41
N LYS A 316 2.42 -41.36 1.56
CA LYS A 316 3.00 -41.04 2.88
C LYS A 316 2.33 -39.77 3.43
N ARG A 317 1.16 -39.92 4.06
CA ARG A 317 0.41 -38.80 4.64
C ARG A 317 1.17 -38.19 5.83
N LYS A 318 1.52 -36.91 5.74
CA LYS A 318 2.08 -36.08 6.81
C LYS A 318 1.08 -34.97 7.15
N ASN A 319 1.16 -34.39 8.36
CA ASN A 319 0.43 -33.16 8.65
C ASN A 319 1.01 -32.02 7.80
N VAL A 320 0.21 -31.52 6.84
CA VAL A 320 0.53 -30.40 5.93
C VAL A 320 -0.11 -29.12 6.43
#